data_AF-A0A9D6S995-F1
#
_entry.id   AF-A0A9D6S995-F1
#
_cell.length_a   1.000
_cell.length_b   1.000
_cell.length_c   1.000
_cell.angle_alpha   90.00
_cell.angle_beta   90.00
_cell.angle_gamma   90.00
#
_symmetry.space_group_name_H-M   'P 1'
#
loop_
_entity.id
_entity.type
_entity.pdbx_description
1 polymer ?
#
loop_
_entity_poly.entity_id
_entity_poly.type
_entity_poly.pdbx_seq_one_letter_code
_entity_poly.pdbx_strand_id
1 'polypeptide(L)'
;MTTLIYLPFLAGLLAIAYSVYQIKNILSLSPGTPRMQEIAAAILEGANAYLKKQYTVVSIVALLILLILLILFGPMAAIAFAVGAVLSATSGIVGMSVSVRSNSRTAEAAKTGLGEALKVAFAGGSVTGLMVAGLALLSVSSVMFFLPGGNEKLAALGFGASLISIFARIGGGIFTKAADVGTDMVGKIEQGIPEDDPRNPGVIADLVGDNVGDCAGMAADLFETYVVTAVATMLLGFLSG
;
A
#
# COMPACT_ATOMS: atom_id res chain seq x y z
N MET A 1 -25.97 23.15 0.86
CA MET A 1 -24.63 22.81 1.40
C MET A 1 -24.57 21.45 2.10
N THR A 2 -25.65 20.97 2.74
CA THR A 2 -25.70 19.70 3.48
C THR A 2 -25.53 18.43 2.65
N THR A 3 -25.99 18.40 1.39
CA THR A 3 -25.86 17.20 0.53
C THR A 3 -24.47 17.03 -0.08
N LEU A 4 -23.76 18.14 -0.36
CA LEU A 4 -22.42 18.13 -0.95
C LEU A 4 -21.35 17.56 -0.01
N ILE A 5 -21.60 17.62 1.29
CA ILE A 5 -20.74 17.10 2.36
C ILE A 5 -20.61 15.57 2.32
N TYR A 6 -21.64 14.85 1.86
CA TYR A 6 -21.60 13.39 1.75
C TYR A 6 -20.94 12.89 0.46
N LEU A 7 -20.69 13.78 -0.51
CA LEU A 7 -20.16 13.42 -1.81
C LEU A 7 -18.75 12.80 -1.73
N PRO A 8 -17.78 13.34 -0.95
CA PRO A 8 -16.46 12.71 -0.78
C PRO A 8 -16.55 11.32 -0.14
N PHE A 9 -17.45 11.15 0.82
CA PHE A 9 -17.68 9.88 1.50
C PHE A 9 -18.23 8.81 0.53
N LEU A 10 -19.25 9.17 -0.27
CA LEU A 10 -19.82 8.30 -1.30
C LEU A 10 -18.81 7.98 -2.41
N ALA A 11 -18.02 8.96 -2.85
CA ALA A 11 -16.97 8.75 -3.84
C ALA A 11 -15.90 7.77 -3.33
N GLY A 12 -15.49 7.89 -2.08
CA GLY A 12 -14.57 6.95 -1.43
C GLY A 12 -15.11 5.52 -1.40
N LEU A 13 -16.38 5.36 -1.02
CA LEU A 13 -17.06 4.05 -1.04
C LEU A 13 -17.14 3.45 -2.45
N LEU A 14 -17.48 4.24 -3.46
CA LEU A 14 -17.54 3.79 -4.86
C LEU A 14 -16.16 3.37 -5.37
N ALA A 15 -15.10 4.11 -5.04
CA ALA A 15 -13.73 3.76 -5.42
C ALA A 15 -13.29 2.42 -4.80
N ILE A 16 -13.60 2.20 -3.52
CA ILE A 16 -13.33 0.91 -2.83
C ILE A 16 -14.15 -0.21 -3.47
N ALA A 17 -15.45 0.00 -3.73
CA ALA A 17 -16.32 -1.00 -4.34
C ALA A 17 -15.83 -1.41 -5.74
N TYR A 18 -15.43 -0.44 -6.57
CA TYR A 18 -14.84 -0.71 -7.88
C TYR A 18 -13.51 -1.44 -7.78
N SER A 19 -12.67 -1.09 -6.81
CA SER A 19 -11.41 -1.79 -6.54
C SER A 19 -11.66 -3.26 -6.17
N VAL A 20 -12.64 -3.54 -5.32
CA VAL A 20 -13.05 -4.92 -4.97
C VAL A 20 -13.58 -5.68 -6.20
N TYR A 21 -14.37 -5.03 -7.05
CA TYR A 21 -14.82 -5.60 -8.32
C TYR A 21 -13.64 -5.97 -9.22
N GLN A 22 -12.66 -5.08 -9.38
CA GLN A 22 -11.47 -5.35 -10.17
C GLN A 22 -10.59 -6.45 -9.59
N ILE A 23 -10.45 -6.54 -8.25
CA ILE A 23 -9.79 -7.68 -7.60
C ILE A 23 -10.45 -8.99 -8.02
N LYS A 24 -11.79 -9.07 -7.97
CA LYS A 24 -12.52 -10.29 -8.38
C LYS A 24 -12.28 -10.63 -9.84
N ASN A 25 -12.26 -9.63 -10.73
CA ASN A 25 -11.97 -9.83 -12.14
C ASN A 25 -10.55 -10.32 -12.40
N ILE A 26 -9.56 -9.82 -11.67
CA ILE A 26 -8.18 -10.31 -11.79
C ILE A 26 -8.11 -11.75 -11.28
N LEU A 27 -8.72 -12.05 -10.12
CA LEU A 27 -8.64 -13.36 -9.51
C LEU A 27 -9.32 -14.47 -10.34
N SER A 28 -10.31 -14.13 -11.18
CA SER A 28 -10.94 -15.08 -12.10
C SER A 28 -10.08 -15.44 -13.31
N LEU A 29 -9.02 -14.69 -13.60
CA LEU A 29 -8.05 -15.04 -14.64
C LEU A 29 -7.19 -16.24 -14.23
N SER A 30 -6.73 -16.99 -15.24
CA SER A 30 -5.84 -18.13 -15.04
C SER A 30 -4.57 -17.72 -14.28
N PRO A 31 -4.24 -18.37 -13.16
CA PRO A 31 -3.03 -18.06 -12.39
C PRO A 31 -1.74 -18.57 -13.07
N GLY A 32 -1.85 -19.20 -14.24
CA GLY A 32 -0.74 -19.74 -15.02
C GLY A 32 -0.44 -21.21 -14.75
N THR A 33 0.72 -21.68 -15.19
CA THR A 33 1.16 -23.07 -15.05
C THR A 33 1.41 -23.43 -13.58
N PRO A 34 1.47 -24.73 -13.21
CA PRO A 34 1.81 -25.15 -11.85
C PRO A 34 3.13 -24.54 -11.36
N ARG A 35 4.13 -24.42 -12.25
CA ARG A 35 5.41 -23.81 -11.91
C ARG A 35 5.30 -22.30 -11.63
N MET A 36 4.48 -21.57 -12.39
CA MET A 36 4.22 -20.16 -12.13
C MET A 36 3.54 -19.97 -10.77
N GLN A 37 2.61 -20.85 -10.42
CA GLN A 37 1.90 -20.80 -9.14
C GLN A 37 2.84 -21.10 -7.96
N GLU A 38 3.76 -22.05 -8.11
CA GLU A 38 4.79 -22.37 -7.11
C GLU A 38 5.70 -21.16 -6.82
N ILE A 39 6.20 -20.50 -7.87
CA ILE A 39 7.03 -19.30 -7.74
C ILE A 39 6.25 -18.15 -7.09
N ALA A 40 5.02 -17.91 -7.54
CA ALA A 40 4.15 -16.88 -6.97
C ALA A 40 3.84 -17.15 -5.49
N ALA A 41 3.71 -18.42 -5.09
CA ALA A 41 3.50 -18.81 -3.70
C ALA A 41 4.74 -18.50 -2.84
N ALA A 42 5.95 -18.79 -3.32
CA ALA A 42 7.19 -18.45 -2.63
C ALA A 42 7.35 -16.93 -2.44
N ILE A 43 7.05 -16.14 -3.48
CA ILE A 43 7.06 -14.67 -3.39
C ILE A 43 6.01 -14.19 -2.38
N LEU A 44 4.79 -14.74 -2.42
CA LEU A 44 3.72 -14.37 -1.50
C LEU A 44 4.07 -14.70 -0.04
N GLU A 45 4.68 -15.85 0.20
CA GLU A 45 5.14 -16.26 1.53
C GLU A 45 6.21 -15.29 2.06
N GLY A 46 7.24 -15.02 1.26
CA GLY A 46 8.31 -14.09 1.62
C GLY A 46 7.79 -12.67 1.88
N ALA A 47 6.91 -12.16 1.03
CA ALA A 47 6.33 -10.83 1.19
C ALA A 47 5.47 -10.73 2.45
N ASN A 48 4.66 -11.75 2.75
CA ASN A 48 3.87 -11.79 3.98
C ASN A 48 4.75 -11.90 5.23
N ALA A 49 5.81 -12.72 5.20
CA ALA A 49 6.74 -12.85 6.31
C ALA A 49 7.44 -11.51 6.61
N TYR A 50 7.90 -10.82 5.56
CA TYR A 50 8.52 -9.50 5.67
C TYR A 50 7.53 -8.46 6.24
N LEU A 51 6.35 -8.30 5.62
CA LEU A 51 5.36 -7.32 6.09
C LEU A 51 4.90 -7.59 7.52
N LYS A 52 4.72 -8.87 7.90
CA LYS A 52 4.39 -9.25 9.27
C LYS A 52 5.46 -8.77 10.25
N LYS A 53 6.74 -9.00 9.93
CA LYS A 53 7.85 -8.56 10.79
C LYS A 53 7.91 -7.03 10.87
N GLN A 54 7.83 -6.36 9.73
CA GLN A 54 7.84 -4.89 9.66
C GLN A 54 6.71 -4.28 10.49
N TYR A 55 5.45 -4.68 10.25
CA TYR A 55 4.32 -4.12 10.97
C TYR A 55 4.27 -4.50 12.45
N THR A 56 4.85 -5.64 12.84
CA THR A 56 5.01 -5.99 14.27
C THR A 56 5.94 -5.00 14.98
N VAL A 57 7.02 -4.56 14.32
CA VAL A 57 7.94 -3.58 14.91
C VAL A 57 7.31 -2.19 14.91
N VAL A 58 6.70 -1.81 13.79
CA VAL A 58 6.07 -0.49 13.63
C VAL A 58 4.88 -0.32 14.59
N SER A 59 4.12 -1.37 14.88
CA SER A 59 2.98 -1.28 15.80
C SER A 59 3.39 -0.92 17.23
N ILE A 60 4.59 -1.32 17.67
CA ILE A 60 5.14 -0.94 18.97
C ILE A 60 5.38 0.58 19.02
N VAL A 61 6.01 1.13 17.98
CA VAL A 61 6.26 2.58 17.86
C VAL A 61 4.93 3.34 17.76
N ALA A 62 3.99 2.85 16.95
CA ALA A 62 2.66 3.44 16.82
C ALA A 62 1.90 3.46 18.14
N LEU A 63 2.00 2.39 18.95
CA LEU A 63 1.35 2.33 20.27
C LEU A 63 1.93 3.38 21.23
N LEU A 64 3.26 3.55 21.25
CA LEU A 64 3.90 4.57 22.08
C LEU A 64 3.44 5.98 21.69
N ILE A 65 3.42 6.27 20.39
CA ILE A 65 2.95 7.57 19.88
C ILE A 65 1.46 7.78 20.20
N LEU A 66 0.64 6.73 20.04
CA LEU A 66 -0.79 6.78 20.36
C LEU A 66 -1.01 7.15 21.84
N LEU A 67 -0.26 6.57 22.77
CA LEU A 67 -0.35 6.91 24.19
C LEU A 67 0.08 8.35 24.47
N ILE A 68 1.13 8.84 23.81
CA ILE A 68 1.56 10.25 23.92
C ILE A 68 0.45 11.19 23.43
N LEU A 69 -0.13 10.91 22.26
CA LEU A 69 -1.23 11.71 21.71
C LEU A 69 -2.47 11.67 22.59
N LEU A 70 -2.77 10.51 23.18
CA LEU A 70 -3.89 10.35 24.11
C LEU A 70 -3.75 11.26 25.34
N ILE A 71 -2.53 11.34 25.91
CA ILE A 71 -2.26 12.15 27.09
C ILE A 71 -2.23 13.65 26.77
N LEU A 72 -1.61 14.04 25.64
CA LEU A 72 -1.38 15.46 25.31
C LEU A 72 -2.55 16.13 24.57
N PHE A 73 -3.22 15.40 23.67
CA PHE A 73 -4.24 15.93 22.77
C PHE A 73 -5.61 15.27 22.94
N GLY A 74 -5.71 14.31 23.86
CA GLY A 74 -6.96 13.64 24.20
C GLY A 74 -7.35 12.49 23.25
N PRO A 75 -8.48 11.83 23.55
CA PRO A 75 -8.87 10.59 22.90
C PRO A 75 -9.19 10.74 21.42
N MET A 76 -9.73 11.88 20.99
CA MET A 76 -10.13 12.09 19.59
C MET A 76 -8.90 12.17 18.67
N ALA A 77 -7.83 12.85 19.09
CA ALA A 77 -6.58 12.88 18.33
C ALA A 77 -5.93 11.48 18.26
N ALA A 78 -5.91 10.74 19.38
CA ALA A 78 -5.39 9.38 19.42
C ALA A 78 -6.16 8.42 18.51
N ILE A 79 -7.50 8.51 18.48
CA ILE A 79 -8.36 7.73 17.57
C ILE A 79 -8.06 8.09 16.12
N ALA A 80 -7.98 9.37 15.78
CA ALA A 80 -7.70 9.80 14.41
C ALA A 80 -6.32 9.32 13.92
N PHE A 81 -5.30 9.40 14.78
CA PHE A 81 -3.99 8.80 14.53
C PHE A 81 -4.07 7.29 14.27
N ALA A 82 -4.80 6.56 15.11
CA ALA A 82 -4.97 5.11 14.94
C ALA A 82 -5.66 4.79 13.61
N VAL A 83 -6.68 5.55 13.22
CA VAL A 83 -7.37 5.40 11.92
C VAL A 83 -6.38 5.61 10.76
N GLY A 84 -5.58 6.67 10.80
CA GLY A 84 -4.59 6.96 9.76
C GLY A 84 -3.54 5.86 9.62
N ALA A 85 -3.03 5.38 10.76
CA ALA A 85 -2.06 4.29 10.78
C ALA A 85 -2.66 2.97 10.25
N VAL A 86 -3.85 2.58 10.72
CA VAL A 86 -4.49 1.33 10.29
C VAL A 86 -4.82 1.36 8.80
N LEU A 87 -5.35 2.47 8.28
CA LEU A 87 -5.71 2.58 6.86
C LEU A 87 -4.49 2.67 5.95
N SER A 88 -3.41 3.32 6.38
CA SER A 88 -2.12 3.30 5.67
C SER A 88 -1.54 1.88 5.60
N ALA A 89 -1.52 1.15 6.72
CA ALA A 89 -1.06 -0.22 6.76
C ALA A 89 -1.93 -1.15 5.89
N THR A 90 -3.25 -0.96 5.93
CA THR A 90 -4.20 -1.71 5.10
C THR A 90 -3.95 -1.45 3.62
N SER A 91 -3.68 -0.21 3.24
CA SER A 91 -3.35 0.16 1.86
C SER A 91 -2.11 -0.59 1.37
N GLY A 92 -1.05 -0.65 2.18
CA GLY A 92 0.16 -1.41 1.86
C GLY A 92 -0.07 -2.92 1.75
N ILE A 93 -0.82 -3.51 2.69
CA ILE A 93 -1.11 -4.96 2.69
C ILE A 93 -1.95 -5.36 1.48
N VAL A 94 -3.01 -4.59 1.20
CA VAL A 94 -3.89 -4.85 0.05
C VAL A 94 -3.12 -4.65 -1.25
N GLY A 95 -2.36 -3.56 -1.39
CA GLY A 95 -1.53 -3.28 -2.55
C GLY A 95 -0.58 -4.44 -2.86
N MET A 96 0.20 -4.88 -1.86
CA MET A 96 1.10 -6.04 -2.00
C MET A 96 0.34 -7.31 -2.42
N SER A 97 -0.75 -7.64 -1.72
CA SER A 97 -1.49 -8.88 -1.99
C SER A 97 -2.11 -8.91 -3.39
N VAL A 98 -2.52 -7.76 -3.92
CA VAL A 98 -3.07 -7.67 -5.28
C VAL A 98 -1.94 -7.79 -6.28
N SER A 99 -0.83 -7.07 -6.10
CA SER A 99 0.35 -7.13 -6.97
C SER A 99 0.85 -8.55 -7.15
N VAL A 100 1.17 -9.26 -6.06
CA VAL A 100 1.69 -10.65 -6.13
C VAL A 100 0.75 -11.57 -6.92
N ARG A 101 -0.56 -11.43 -6.72
CA ARG A 101 -1.56 -12.27 -7.40
C ARG A 101 -1.76 -11.86 -8.86
N SER A 102 -1.56 -10.59 -9.20
CA SER A 102 -1.59 -10.13 -10.59
C SER A 102 -0.35 -10.53 -11.37
N ASN A 103 0.83 -10.62 -10.73
CA ASN A 103 2.10 -10.88 -11.41
C ASN A 103 2.08 -12.19 -12.22
N SER A 104 1.67 -13.31 -11.63
CA SER A 104 1.61 -14.59 -12.35
C SER A 104 0.56 -14.61 -13.46
N ARG A 105 -0.54 -13.88 -13.27
CA ARG A 105 -1.63 -13.73 -14.26
C ARG A 105 -1.20 -12.86 -15.44
N THR A 106 -0.43 -11.81 -15.18
CA THR A 106 0.20 -10.98 -16.20
C THR A 106 1.18 -11.80 -17.03
N ALA A 107 2.00 -12.64 -16.38
CA ALA A 107 2.93 -13.54 -17.06
C ALA A 107 2.19 -14.59 -17.92
N GLU A 108 1.07 -15.12 -17.44
CA GLU A 108 0.22 -16.02 -18.24
C GLU A 108 -0.41 -15.30 -19.44
N ALA A 109 -0.95 -14.10 -19.23
CA ALA A 109 -1.55 -13.28 -20.29
C ALA A 109 -0.51 -12.89 -21.36
N ALA A 110 0.76 -12.71 -20.99
CA ALA A 110 1.83 -12.39 -21.93
C ALA A 110 2.04 -13.46 -23.01
N LYS A 111 1.63 -14.71 -22.78
CA LYS A 111 1.63 -15.77 -23.82
C LYS A 111 0.67 -15.48 -24.97
N THR A 112 -0.37 -14.70 -24.72
CA THR A 112 -1.37 -14.30 -25.73
C THR A 112 -1.02 -12.98 -26.42
N GLY A 113 -0.09 -12.21 -25.85
CA GLY A 113 0.43 -10.98 -26.42
C GLY A 113 0.58 -9.85 -25.40
N LEU A 114 1.36 -8.84 -25.79
CA LEU A 114 1.65 -7.68 -24.93
C LEU A 114 0.39 -6.90 -24.51
N GLY A 115 -0.58 -6.77 -25.41
CA GLY A 115 -1.82 -6.04 -25.12
C GLY A 115 -2.63 -6.67 -23.98
N GLU A 116 -2.71 -8.00 -23.94
CA GLU A 116 -3.43 -8.71 -22.86
C GLU A 116 -2.65 -8.65 -21.54
N ALA A 117 -1.32 -8.82 -21.58
CA ALA A 117 -0.48 -8.62 -20.40
C ALA A 117 -0.64 -7.22 -19.81
N LEU A 118 -0.61 -6.19 -20.66
CA LEU A 118 -0.79 -4.80 -20.22
C LEU A 118 -2.16 -4.56 -19.60
N LYS A 119 -3.24 -5.13 -20.16
CA LYS A 119 -4.59 -5.03 -19.56
C LYS A 119 -4.62 -5.61 -18.15
N VAL A 120 -4.02 -6.78 -17.94
CA VAL A 120 -3.98 -7.42 -16.61
C VAL A 120 -3.12 -6.62 -15.63
N ALA A 121 -1.94 -6.19 -16.05
CA ALA A 121 -1.04 -5.37 -15.23
C ALA A 121 -1.69 -4.03 -14.84
N PHE A 122 -2.32 -3.36 -15.80
CA PHE A 122 -3.02 -2.09 -15.58
C PHE A 122 -4.23 -2.27 -14.65
N ALA A 123 -5.01 -3.35 -14.83
CA ALA A 123 -6.08 -3.70 -13.91
C ALA A 123 -5.53 -3.87 -12.48
N GLY A 124 -4.42 -4.59 -12.30
CA GLY A 124 -3.73 -4.73 -11.01
C GLY A 124 -3.35 -3.38 -10.38
N GLY A 125 -2.68 -2.51 -11.14
CA GLY A 125 -2.30 -1.18 -10.66
C GLY A 125 -3.48 -0.28 -10.31
N SER A 126 -4.55 -0.33 -11.13
CA SER A 126 -5.76 0.47 -10.90
C SER A 126 -6.47 0.12 -9.58
N VAL A 127 -6.41 -1.14 -9.13
CA VAL A 127 -6.94 -1.55 -7.83
C VAL A 127 -6.23 -0.79 -6.71
N THR A 128 -4.90 -0.81 -6.70
CA THR A 128 -4.12 -0.13 -5.65
C THR A 128 -4.38 1.38 -5.67
N GLY A 129 -4.36 2.00 -6.85
CA GLY A 129 -4.59 3.44 -6.99
C GLY A 129 -5.98 3.89 -6.51
N LEU A 130 -7.05 3.22 -6.96
CA LEU A 130 -8.42 3.57 -6.58
C LEU A 130 -8.73 3.20 -5.13
N MET A 131 -8.17 2.10 -4.62
CA MET A 131 -8.31 1.72 -3.22
C MET A 131 -7.65 2.76 -2.32
N VAL A 132 -6.42 3.16 -2.61
CA VAL A 132 -5.68 4.18 -1.83
C VAL A 132 -6.43 5.50 -1.81
N ALA A 133 -6.86 6.01 -2.98
CA ALA A 133 -7.62 7.24 -3.07
C ALA A 133 -8.96 7.14 -2.32
N GLY A 134 -9.65 6.00 -2.45
CA GLY A 134 -10.92 5.75 -1.77
C GLY A 134 -10.78 5.70 -0.25
N LEU A 135 -9.78 4.99 0.26
CA LEU A 135 -9.47 4.91 1.70
C LEU A 135 -9.06 6.27 2.25
N ALA A 136 -8.24 7.04 1.51
CA ALA A 136 -7.81 8.37 1.94
C ALA A 136 -9.00 9.33 2.05
N LEU A 137 -9.85 9.40 1.02
CA LEU A 137 -11.08 10.19 1.04
C LEU A 137 -12.03 9.77 2.16
N LEU A 138 -12.24 8.47 2.34
CA LEU A 138 -13.09 7.94 3.39
C LEU A 138 -12.53 8.28 4.77
N SER A 139 -11.22 8.19 4.97
CA SER A 139 -10.57 8.52 6.24
C SER A 139 -10.73 9.99 6.62
N VAL A 140 -10.41 10.91 5.71
CA VAL A 140 -10.47 12.36 5.96
C VAL A 140 -11.91 12.79 6.19
N SER A 141 -12.84 12.35 5.34
CA SER A 141 -14.27 12.68 5.50
C SER A 141 -14.83 12.09 6.80
N SER A 142 -14.51 10.84 7.13
CA SER A 142 -15.05 10.20 8.33
C SER A 142 -14.54 10.87 9.61
N VAL A 143 -13.24 11.18 9.68
CA VAL A 143 -12.66 11.88 10.84
C VAL A 143 -13.19 13.31 10.95
N MET A 144 -13.43 13.98 9.82
CA MET A 144 -14.01 15.33 9.82
C MET A 144 -15.45 15.34 10.35
N PHE A 145 -16.31 14.42 9.89
CA PHE A 145 -17.75 14.47 10.16
C PHE A 145 -18.20 13.68 11.39
N PHE A 146 -17.63 12.49 11.62
CA PHE A 146 -18.12 11.59 12.67
C PHE A 146 -17.32 11.69 13.98
N LEU A 147 -16.09 12.18 13.93
CA LEU A 147 -15.27 12.31 15.13
C LEU A 147 -15.43 13.73 15.72
N PRO A 148 -15.91 13.90 16.96
CA PRO A 148 -16.00 15.21 17.58
C PRO A 148 -14.61 15.77 17.91
N GLY A 149 -14.53 17.07 18.19
CA GLY A 149 -13.27 17.75 18.54
C GLY A 149 -12.75 18.69 17.45
N GLY A 150 -11.65 19.38 17.78
CA GLY A 150 -11.04 20.41 16.93
C GLY A 150 -10.24 19.85 15.76
N ASN A 151 -9.48 20.73 15.12
CA ASN A 151 -8.71 20.46 13.92
C ASN A 151 -7.47 19.59 14.18
N GLU A 152 -7.06 19.45 15.45
CA GLU A 152 -5.92 18.64 15.89
C GLU A 152 -6.09 17.16 15.50
N LYS A 153 -7.33 16.67 15.44
CA LYS A 153 -7.64 15.30 14.99
C LYS A 153 -7.25 15.05 13.53
N LEU A 154 -7.37 16.06 12.66
CA LEU A 154 -7.00 15.95 11.25
C LEU A 154 -5.47 15.89 11.10
N ALA A 155 -4.75 16.70 11.88
CA ALA A 155 -3.29 16.62 11.94
C ALA A 155 -2.83 15.25 12.48
N ALA A 156 -3.49 14.74 13.52
CA ALA A 156 -3.19 13.41 14.08
C ALA A 156 -3.45 12.28 13.07
N LEU A 157 -4.53 12.36 12.27
CA LEU A 157 -4.81 11.44 11.17
C LEU A 157 -3.65 11.39 10.16
N GLY A 158 -3.20 12.55 9.69
CA GLY A 158 -2.05 12.65 8.79
C GLY A 158 -0.79 12.07 9.42
N PHE A 159 -0.53 12.39 10.69
CA PHE A 159 0.63 11.86 11.41
C PHE A 159 0.63 10.34 11.53
N GLY A 160 -0.52 9.71 11.74
CA GLY A 160 -0.67 8.25 11.73
C GLY A 160 -0.38 7.65 10.36
N ALA A 161 -0.86 8.29 9.28
CA ALA A 161 -0.57 7.89 7.91
C ALA A 161 0.93 7.97 7.60
N SER A 162 1.57 9.08 7.99
CA SER A 162 3.01 9.32 7.77
C SER A 162 3.90 8.37 8.54
N LEU A 163 3.55 8.01 9.77
CA LEU A 163 4.30 7.03 10.54
C LEU A 163 4.38 5.68 9.83
N ILE A 164 3.28 5.20 9.26
CA ILE A 164 3.29 3.90 8.58
C ILE A 164 4.00 4.00 7.25
N SER A 165 3.75 5.06 6.48
CA SER A 165 4.40 5.30 5.18
C SER A 165 5.92 5.29 5.30
N ILE A 166 6.49 6.05 6.25
CA ILE A 166 7.95 6.17 6.37
C ILE A 166 8.62 4.83 6.63
N PHE A 167 8.07 4.02 7.54
CA PHE A 167 8.64 2.69 7.81
C PHE A 167 8.41 1.72 6.67
N ALA A 168 7.25 1.75 6.01
CA ALA A 168 6.96 0.87 4.89
C ALA A 168 7.86 1.16 3.68
N ARG A 169 8.04 2.43 3.35
CA ARG A 169 8.86 2.88 2.22
C ARG A 169 10.35 2.68 2.46
N ILE A 170 10.85 3.07 3.64
CA ILE A 170 12.27 2.92 3.95
C ILE A 170 12.61 1.44 4.15
N GLY A 171 11.84 0.72 4.96
CA GLY A 171 12.08 -0.70 5.21
C GLY A 171 12.02 -1.51 3.93
N GLY A 172 10.89 -1.42 3.22
CA GLY A 172 10.70 -2.13 1.96
C GLY A 172 11.73 -1.73 0.91
N GLY A 173 12.06 -0.43 0.80
CA GLY A 173 13.07 0.11 -0.11
C GLY A 173 14.49 -0.42 0.14
N ILE A 174 14.90 -0.52 1.40
CA ILE A 174 16.19 -1.13 1.77
C ILE A 174 16.19 -2.61 1.38
N PHE A 175 15.10 -3.33 1.66
CA PHE A 175 15.00 -4.76 1.36
C PHE A 175 15.08 -5.02 -0.15
N THR A 176 14.28 -4.33 -0.97
CA THR A 176 14.32 -4.49 -2.45
C THR A 176 15.68 -4.11 -3.00
N LYS A 177 16.22 -2.93 -2.70
CA LYS A 177 17.46 -2.49 -3.34
C LYS A 177 18.68 -3.30 -2.91
N ALA A 178 18.70 -3.84 -1.68
CA ALA A 178 19.75 -4.75 -1.28
C ALA A 178 19.68 -6.09 -2.04
N ALA A 179 18.48 -6.62 -2.28
CA ALA A 179 18.28 -7.86 -3.01
C ALA A 179 18.56 -7.68 -4.51
N ASP A 180 17.97 -6.65 -5.14
CA ASP A 180 18.14 -6.25 -6.54
C ASP A 180 19.64 -6.11 -6.90
N VAL A 181 20.34 -5.18 -6.24
CA VAL A 181 21.77 -4.93 -6.52
C VAL A 181 22.64 -6.16 -6.27
N GLY A 182 22.39 -6.92 -5.19
CA GLY A 182 23.16 -8.12 -4.89
C GLY A 182 22.97 -9.23 -5.92
N THR A 183 21.72 -9.45 -6.33
CA THR A 183 21.31 -10.48 -7.29
C THR A 183 21.87 -10.16 -8.68
N ASP A 184 21.73 -8.91 -9.10
CA ASP A 184 22.17 -8.45 -10.42
C ASP A 184 23.69 -8.43 -10.56
N MET A 185 24.41 -7.92 -9.57
CA MET A 185 25.86 -7.83 -9.64
C MET A 185 26.49 -9.22 -9.75
N VAL A 186 26.10 -10.17 -8.91
CA VAL A 186 26.66 -11.52 -8.95
C VAL A 186 26.16 -12.29 -10.17
N GLY A 187 24.88 -12.18 -10.51
CA GLY A 187 24.28 -12.89 -11.64
C GLY A 187 24.80 -12.40 -12.99
N LYS A 188 24.54 -11.13 -13.32
CA LYS A 188 24.82 -10.56 -14.63
C LYS A 188 26.31 -10.28 -14.85
N ILE A 189 26.99 -9.73 -13.83
CA ILE A 189 28.36 -9.22 -14.01
C ILE A 189 29.42 -10.28 -13.69
N GLU A 190 29.29 -11.01 -12.58
CA GLU A 190 30.30 -11.99 -12.18
C GLU A 190 30.12 -13.35 -12.86
N GLN A 191 28.89 -13.86 -12.93
CA GLN A 191 28.60 -15.19 -13.47
C GLN A 191 28.14 -15.18 -14.93
N GLY A 192 27.76 -14.02 -15.47
CA GLY A 192 27.28 -13.89 -16.84
C GLY A 192 25.98 -14.66 -17.13
N ILE A 193 25.16 -14.90 -16.12
CA ILE A 193 23.83 -15.51 -16.28
C ILE A 193 22.76 -14.42 -16.54
N PRO A 194 21.64 -14.76 -17.20
CA PRO A 194 20.55 -13.81 -17.42
C PRO A 194 19.99 -13.22 -16.11
N GLU A 195 19.32 -12.08 -16.25
CA GLU A 195 18.45 -11.51 -15.21
C GLU A 195 17.35 -12.48 -14.82
N ASP A 196 16.96 -12.46 -13.54
CA ASP A 196 15.92 -13.33 -12.97
C ASP A 196 16.15 -14.84 -13.20
N ASP A 197 17.40 -15.25 -13.43
CA ASP A 197 17.70 -16.66 -13.68
C ASP A 197 17.43 -17.50 -12.42
N PRO A 198 16.66 -18.61 -12.54
CA PRO A 198 16.27 -19.42 -11.39
C PRO A 198 17.44 -20.10 -10.66
N ARG A 199 18.65 -20.09 -11.23
CA ARG A 199 19.88 -20.57 -10.58
C ARG A 199 20.43 -19.57 -9.56
N ASN A 200 20.05 -18.30 -9.68
CA ASN A 200 20.50 -17.25 -8.77
C ASN A 200 19.61 -17.24 -7.51
N PRO A 201 20.17 -17.53 -6.32
CA PRO A 201 19.38 -17.63 -5.09
C PRO A 201 18.77 -16.28 -4.65
N GLY A 202 19.27 -15.16 -5.14
CA GLY A 202 18.78 -13.82 -4.81
C GLY A 202 17.46 -13.44 -5.46
N VAL A 203 17.07 -14.10 -6.55
CA VAL A 203 15.91 -13.71 -7.38
C VAL A 203 14.59 -13.73 -6.60
N ILE A 204 14.38 -14.70 -5.71
CA ILE A 204 13.16 -14.70 -4.89
C ILE A 204 13.14 -13.51 -3.93
N ALA A 205 14.28 -13.13 -3.36
CA ALA A 205 14.35 -11.97 -2.47
C ALA A 205 14.11 -10.67 -3.23
N ASP A 206 14.61 -10.57 -4.46
CA ASP A 206 14.40 -9.42 -5.34
C ASP A 206 12.90 -9.24 -5.68
N LEU A 207 12.26 -10.30 -6.19
CA LEU A 207 10.84 -10.30 -6.51
C LEU A 207 9.94 -10.11 -5.28
N VAL A 208 10.35 -10.60 -4.09
CA VAL A 208 9.69 -10.25 -2.82
C VAL A 208 9.84 -8.75 -2.55
N GLY A 209 11.05 -8.22 -2.75
CA GLY A 209 11.40 -6.81 -2.67
C GLY A 209 10.46 -5.90 -3.43
N ASP A 210 10.22 -6.18 -4.71
CA ASP A 210 9.31 -5.39 -5.55
C ASP A 210 7.90 -5.29 -4.96
N ASN A 211 7.43 -6.37 -4.31
CA ASN A 211 6.10 -6.40 -3.74
C ASN A 211 6.03 -5.70 -2.38
N VAL A 212 7.09 -5.73 -1.58
CA VAL A 212 7.10 -5.11 -0.23
C VAL A 212 7.55 -3.65 -0.25
N GLY A 213 8.47 -3.28 -1.13
CA GLY A 213 8.95 -1.92 -1.33
C GLY A 213 8.08 -1.17 -2.34
N ASP A 214 8.15 -1.59 -3.59
CA ASP A 214 7.60 -0.83 -4.71
C ASP A 214 6.07 -0.90 -4.77
N CYS A 215 5.44 -1.94 -4.21
CA CYS A 215 3.99 -2.01 -4.10
C CYS A 215 3.47 -1.59 -2.72
N ALA A 216 3.86 -2.30 -1.65
CA ALA A 216 3.32 -2.01 -0.31
C ALA A 216 3.74 -0.63 0.21
N GLY A 217 5.02 -0.30 0.07
CA GLY A 217 5.59 0.98 0.46
C GLY A 217 4.97 2.13 -0.33
N MET A 218 4.89 2.01 -1.67
CA MET A 218 4.27 3.02 -2.52
C MET A 218 2.77 3.23 -2.19
N ALA A 219 2.01 2.16 -1.92
CA ALA A 219 0.60 2.29 -1.57
C ALA A 219 0.39 3.06 -0.25
N ALA A 220 1.23 2.79 0.75
CA ALA A 220 1.20 3.52 2.02
C ALA A 220 1.64 4.99 1.85
N ASP A 221 2.64 5.24 1.00
CA ASP A 221 3.15 6.58 0.67
C ASP A 221 2.11 7.44 -0.07
N LEU A 222 1.43 6.87 -1.06
CA LEU A 222 0.37 7.57 -1.77
C LEU A 222 -0.83 7.87 -0.87
N PHE A 223 -1.19 6.95 0.04
CA PHE A 223 -2.24 7.20 1.03
C PHE A 223 -1.87 8.38 1.92
N GLU A 224 -0.66 8.37 2.46
CA GLU A 224 -0.11 9.44 3.29
C GLU A 224 -0.14 10.79 2.57
N THR A 225 0.40 10.84 1.36
CA THR A 225 0.51 12.07 0.58
C THR A 225 -0.87 12.66 0.31
N TYR A 226 -1.86 11.81 0.02
CA TYR A 226 -3.23 12.25 -0.19
C TYR A 226 -3.85 12.84 1.08
N VAL A 227 -3.74 12.11 2.21
CA VAL A 227 -4.29 12.54 3.50
C VAL A 227 -3.65 13.84 3.96
N VAL A 228 -2.31 13.93 3.97
CA VAL A 228 -1.59 15.11 4.45
C VAL A 228 -1.86 16.33 3.59
N THR A 229 -1.88 16.18 2.26
CA THR A 229 -2.17 17.30 1.36
C THR A 229 -3.61 17.82 1.52
N ALA A 230 -4.58 16.92 1.63
CA ALA A 230 -5.98 17.28 1.87
C ALA A 230 -6.15 18.00 3.21
N VAL A 231 -5.60 17.43 4.29
CA VAL A 231 -5.66 18.01 5.63
C VAL A 231 -4.96 19.37 5.68
N ALA A 232 -3.76 19.51 5.11
CA ALA A 232 -3.03 20.78 5.10
C ALA A 232 -3.85 21.88 4.41
N THR A 233 -4.48 21.56 3.28
CA THR A 233 -5.36 22.50 2.56
C THR A 233 -6.57 22.90 3.41
N MET A 234 -7.20 21.95 4.11
CA MET A 234 -8.34 22.23 5.00
C MET A 234 -7.94 23.12 6.19
N LEU A 235 -6.79 22.85 6.80
CA LEU A 235 -6.28 23.63 7.93
C LEU A 235 -5.94 25.06 7.51
N LEU A 236 -5.29 25.25 6.35
CA LEU A 236 -5.02 26.58 5.80
C LEU A 236 -6.30 27.33 5.46
N GLY A 237 -7.29 26.66 4.87
CA GLY A 237 -8.59 27.25 4.57
C GLY A 237 -9.32 27.72 5.83
N PHE A 238 -9.22 26.97 6.94
CA PHE A 238 -9.77 27.37 8.23
C PHE A 238 -9.04 28.56 8.86
N LEU A 239 -7.71 28.66 8.69
CA LEU A 239 -6.92 29.76 9.26
C LEU A 239 -7.03 31.08 8.45
N SER A 240 -7.37 30.98 7.16
CA SER A 240 -7.41 32.12 6.23
C SER A 240 -8.81 32.75 6.10
N GLY A 241 -9.84 32.13 6.67
CA GLY A 241 -11.23 32.62 6.69
C GLY A 241 -11.66 33.01 8.09
#